data_AF-A0A1H1VPF7-F1
#
_entry.id   AF-A0A1H1VPF7-F1
#
_cell.length_a   1.000
_cell.length_b   1.000
_cell.length_c   1.000
_cell.angle_alpha   90.00
_cell.angle_beta   90.00
_cell.angle_gamma   90.00
#
_symmetry.space_group_name_H-M   'P 1'
#
loop_
_entity.id
_entity.type
_entity.pdbx_description
1 polymer ?
#
loop_
_entity_poly.entity_id
_entity_poly.type
_entity_poly.pdbx_seq_one_letter_code
_entity_poly.pdbx_strand_id
1 'polypeptide(L)'
;MSKPTARQTKLTVSGYQTSVVRTALAVLLVVAGIVWMAVYVNVAKDAADFVSFPGAKKPSDPLPWMSDLGRWNFAIGFGAIFLGLVVAAHRLTPLGRGRGVVVGMLGCFLVGLVWIVVFYFIGQGGPVPVMKDLDQYNLLVGIGFMAVGFTYATKWE
;
A
#
# COMPACT_ATOMS: atom_id res chain seq x y z
N MET A 1 -25.99 4.16 32.56
CA MET A 1 -25.44 3.15 31.63
C MET A 1 -23.98 3.48 31.35
N SER A 2 -23.02 2.76 31.94
CA SER A 2 -21.61 2.90 31.55
C SER A 2 -21.40 2.14 30.24
N LYS A 3 -20.72 2.76 29.28
CA LYS A 3 -20.36 2.10 28.02
C LYS A 3 -19.44 0.91 28.37
N PRO A 4 -19.67 -0.30 27.81
CA PRO A 4 -18.74 -1.40 27.98
C PRO A 4 -17.40 -0.97 27.37
N THR A 5 -16.41 -0.74 28.22
CA THR A 5 -15.05 -0.42 27.78
C THR A 5 -14.48 -1.66 27.14
N ALA A 6 -14.23 -1.60 25.83
CA ALA A 6 -13.66 -2.69 25.06
C ALA A 6 -12.35 -3.15 25.73
N ARG A 7 -12.31 -4.43 26.13
CA ARG A 7 -11.14 -5.05 26.76
C ARG A 7 -10.00 -5.02 25.75
N GLN A 8 -9.04 -4.12 25.94
CA GLN A 8 -7.89 -4.02 25.03
C GLN A 8 -6.99 -5.25 25.23
N THR A 9 -6.96 -6.14 24.23
CA THR A 9 -6.04 -7.27 24.18
C THR A 9 -4.61 -6.76 23.96
N LYS A 10 -3.89 -6.53 25.06
CA LYS A 10 -2.48 -6.14 25.08
C LYS A 10 -1.63 -7.38 25.35
N LEU A 11 -0.75 -7.74 24.42
CA LEU A 11 0.19 -8.86 24.61
C LEU A 11 1.52 -8.31 25.12
N THR A 12 2.04 -8.93 26.19
CA THR A 12 3.33 -8.56 26.81
C THR A 12 4.27 -9.76 26.67
N VAL A 13 4.96 -9.87 25.53
CA VAL A 13 5.84 -11.02 25.23
C VAL A 13 7.32 -10.70 25.46
N SER A 14 7.69 -9.41 25.55
CA SER A 14 9.10 -8.96 25.59
C SER A 14 9.31 -7.69 26.45
N GLY A 15 8.46 -7.45 27.45
CA GLY A 15 8.46 -6.20 28.25
C GLY A 15 7.80 -5.01 27.55
N TYR A 16 7.53 -5.10 26.25
CA TYR A 16 6.77 -4.10 25.50
C TYR A 16 5.28 -4.46 25.40
N GLN A 17 4.42 -3.46 25.63
CA GLN A 17 2.99 -3.55 25.42
C GLN A 17 2.68 -3.48 23.92
N THR A 18 2.19 -4.58 23.34
CA THR A 18 1.79 -4.61 21.93
C THR A 18 0.27 -4.56 21.77
N SER A 19 -0.21 -3.66 20.93
CA SER A 19 -1.62 -3.59 20.57
C SER A 19 -1.87 -4.52 19.38
N VAL A 20 -2.53 -5.65 19.65
CA VAL A 20 -2.91 -6.62 18.61
C VAL A 20 -3.82 -5.95 17.58
N VAL A 21 -4.78 -5.14 18.04
CA VAL A 21 -5.73 -4.43 17.17
C VAL A 21 -5.00 -3.53 16.18
N ARG A 22 -4.07 -2.68 16.64
CA ARG A 22 -3.34 -1.77 15.74
C ARG A 22 -2.43 -2.51 14.77
N THR A 23 -1.79 -3.57 15.24
CA THR A 23 -0.92 -4.40 14.42
C THR A 23 -1.73 -5.11 13.33
N ALA A 24 -2.87 -5.69 13.70
CA ALA A 24 -3.80 -6.29 12.76
C ALA A 24 -4.33 -5.26 11.75
N LEU A 25 -4.73 -4.07 12.20
CA LEU A 25 -5.18 -3.00 11.30
C LEU A 25 -4.10 -2.58 10.30
N ALA A 26 -2.84 -2.43 10.74
CA ALA A 26 -1.74 -2.10 9.86
C ALA A 26 -1.52 -3.17 8.78
N VAL A 27 -1.51 -4.44 9.18
CA VAL A 27 -1.36 -5.58 8.26
C VAL A 27 -2.56 -5.64 7.29
N LEU A 28 -3.78 -5.51 7.81
CA LEU A 28 -4.99 -5.52 6.99
C LEU A 28 -5.01 -4.40 5.96
N LEU A 29 -4.56 -3.19 6.30
CA LEU A 29 -4.47 -2.08 5.34
C LEU A 29 -3.48 -2.37 4.21
N VAL A 30 -2.29 -2.90 4.54
CA VAL A 30 -1.30 -3.27 3.54
C VAL A 30 -1.82 -4.39 2.64
N VAL A 31 -2.36 -5.46 3.23
CA VAL A 31 -2.91 -6.60 2.48
C VAL A 31 -4.10 -6.17 1.63
N ALA A 32 -5.02 -5.36 2.18
CA ALA A 32 -6.16 -4.84 1.44
C ALA A 32 -5.73 -3.98 0.25
N GLY A 33 -4.71 -3.12 0.41
CA GLY A 33 -4.18 -2.34 -0.71
C GLY A 33 -3.55 -3.21 -1.80
N ILE A 34 -2.83 -4.27 -1.44
CA ILE A 34 -2.27 -5.24 -2.40
C ILE A 34 -3.40 -5.98 -3.12
N VAL A 35 -4.37 -6.51 -2.38
CA VAL A 35 -5.54 -7.22 -2.93
C VAL A 35 -6.34 -6.30 -3.84
N TRP A 36 -6.54 -5.04 -3.46
CA TRP A 36 -7.23 -4.05 -4.28
C TRP A 36 -6.55 -3.87 -5.64
N MET A 37 -5.23 -3.67 -5.66
CA MET A 37 -4.49 -3.53 -6.91
C MET A 37 -4.51 -4.82 -7.73
N ALA A 38 -4.38 -5.98 -7.08
CA ALA A 38 -4.45 -7.28 -7.77
C ALA A 38 -5.82 -7.50 -8.43
N VAL A 39 -6.91 -7.18 -7.72
CA VAL A 39 -8.27 -7.26 -8.29
C VAL A 39 -8.42 -6.27 -9.44
N TYR A 40 -7.99 -5.01 -9.27
CA TYR A 40 -8.05 -4.02 -10.35
C TYR A 40 -7.35 -4.54 -11.62
N VAL A 41 -6.08 -4.95 -11.49
CA VAL A 41 -5.23 -5.36 -12.62
C VAL A 41 -5.78 -6.60 -13.34
N ASN A 42 -6.33 -7.57 -12.61
CA ASN A 42 -6.78 -8.84 -13.21
C ASN A 42 -8.25 -8.85 -13.63
N VAL A 43 -9.08 -7.93 -13.13
CA VAL A 43 -10.54 -8.03 -13.24
C VAL A 43 -11.19 -6.80 -13.88
N ALA A 44 -10.74 -5.60 -13.54
CA ALA A 44 -11.41 -4.35 -13.92
C ALA A 44 -10.61 -3.48 -14.91
N LYS A 45 -9.30 -3.72 -15.03
CA LYS A 45 -8.38 -2.89 -15.81
C LYS A 45 -8.70 -2.86 -17.31
N ASP A 46 -9.00 -4.00 -17.91
CA ASP A 46 -9.29 -4.06 -19.37
C ASP A 46 -10.54 -3.25 -19.74
N ALA A 47 -11.53 -3.26 -18.86
CA ALA A 47 -12.73 -2.45 -18.97
C ALA A 47 -12.46 -0.96 -18.72
N ALA A 48 -11.51 -0.63 -17.83
CA ALA A 48 -11.13 0.73 -17.46
C ALA A 48 -10.30 1.45 -18.53
N ASP A 49 -9.39 0.73 -19.19
CA ASP A 49 -8.50 1.27 -20.23
C ASP A 49 -9.13 1.19 -21.65
N PHE A 50 -10.39 0.77 -21.76
CA PHE A 50 -11.07 0.62 -23.04
C PHE A 50 -11.33 1.97 -23.70
N VAL A 51 -10.71 2.19 -24.87
CA VAL A 51 -10.99 3.33 -25.74
C VAL A 51 -12.13 2.95 -26.67
N SER A 52 -13.25 3.66 -26.60
CA SER A 52 -14.39 3.40 -27.49
C SER A 52 -14.12 3.94 -28.90
N PHE A 53 -14.27 3.10 -29.92
CA PHE A 53 -14.29 3.49 -31.34
C PHE A 53 -15.59 2.99 -32.01
N PRO A 54 -16.00 3.55 -33.16
CA PRO A 54 -17.25 3.16 -33.81
C PRO A 54 -17.30 1.64 -34.08
N GLY A 55 -18.29 0.95 -33.50
CA GLY A 55 -18.46 -0.50 -33.58
C GLY A 55 -17.76 -1.32 -32.48
N ALA A 56 -17.03 -0.69 -31.56
CA ALA A 56 -16.35 -1.35 -30.47
C ALA A 56 -17.30 -1.70 -29.31
N LYS A 57 -17.21 -2.91 -28.76
CA LYS A 57 -17.93 -3.33 -27.56
C LYS A 57 -16.98 -3.31 -26.37
N LYS A 58 -17.39 -2.67 -25.27
CA LYS A 58 -16.65 -2.69 -24.01
C LYS A 58 -16.44 -4.17 -23.59
N PRO A 59 -15.23 -4.56 -23.14
CA PRO A 59 -14.97 -5.89 -22.57
C PRO A 59 -15.94 -6.20 -21.43
N SER A 60 -16.15 -7.49 -21.15
CA SER A 60 -16.97 -7.92 -20.03
C SER A 60 -16.41 -7.39 -18.71
N ASP A 61 -17.24 -6.66 -17.98
CA ASP A 61 -16.83 -5.91 -16.81
C ASP A 61 -17.59 -6.41 -15.57
N PRO A 62 -17.01 -7.35 -14.80
CA PRO A 62 -17.66 -7.91 -13.62
C PRO A 62 -17.69 -6.93 -12.44
N LEU A 63 -16.90 -5.85 -12.47
CA LEU A 63 -16.83 -4.84 -11.39
C LEU A 63 -16.83 -3.42 -11.99
N PRO A 64 -17.96 -2.96 -12.54
CA PRO A 64 -18.03 -1.69 -13.27
C PRO A 64 -17.65 -0.49 -12.41
N TRP A 65 -18.11 -0.48 -11.16
CA TRP A 65 -17.74 0.56 -10.18
C TRP A 65 -16.23 0.68 -9.96
N MET A 66 -15.48 -0.43 -10.11
CA MET A 66 -14.04 -0.44 -9.97
C MET A 66 -13.36 -0.02 -11.27
N SER A 67 -13.91 -0.41 -12.42
CA SER A 67 -13.39 0.02 -13.73
C SER A 67 -13.54 1.54 -13.93
N ASP A 68 -14.65 2.12 -13.47
CA ASP A 68 -14.99 3.53 -13.64
C ASP A 68 -14.03 4.47 -12.88
N LEU A 69 -13.38 3.97 -11.81
CA LEU A 69 -12.33 4.69 -11.09
C LEU A 69 -11.05 4.84 -11.93
N GLY A 70 -10.83 3.97 -12.92
CA GLY A 70 -9.65 3.99 -13.77
C GLY A 70 -8.34 3.98 -12.97
N ARG A 71 -7.43 4.89 -13.31
CA ARG A 71 -6.12 5.03 -12.64
C ARG A 71 -6.21 5.37 -11.15
N TRP A 72 -7.33 5.88 -10.65
CA TRP A 72 -7.51 6.14 -9.20
C TRP A 72 -7.42 4.87 -8.36
N ASN A 73 -7.67 3.68 -8.94
CA ASN A 73 -7.47 2.42 -8.24
C ASN A 73 -6.03 2.22 -7.74
N PHE A 74 -5.03 2.67 -8.51
CA PHE A 74 -3.64 2.62 -8.07
C PHE A 74 -3.38 3.56 -6.90
N ALA A 75 -3.94 4.78 -6.94
CA ALA A 75 -3.81 5.73 -5.84
C ALA A 75 -4.46 5.21 -4.55
N ILE A 76 -5.63 4.57 -4.64
CA ILE A 76 -6.32 3.94 -3.51
C ILE A 76 -5.48 2.77 -2.96
N GLY A 77 -4.99 1.88 -3.83
CA GLY A 77 -4.18 0.73 -3.45
C GLY A 77 -2.88 1.12 -2.75
N PHE A 78 -2.07 1.99 -3.37
CA PHE A 78 -0.84 2.49 -2.77
C PHE A 78 -1.11 3.35 -1.53
N GLY A 79 -2.17 4.17 -1.54
CA GLY A 79 -2.60 4.95 -0.38
C GLY A 79 -2.92 4.07 0.83
N ALA A 80 -3.63 2.96 0.63
CA ALA A 80 -3.93 1.99 1.68
C ALA A 80 -2.64 1.31 2.21
N ILE A 81 -1.71 0.96 1.32
CA ILE A 81 -0.40 0.40 1.70
C ILE A 81 0.38 1.41 2.55
N PHE A 82 0.52 2.65 2.07
CA PHE A 82 1.25 3.70 2.80
C PHE A 82 0.60 4.02 4.14
N LEU A 83 -0.73 4.10 4.19
CA LEU A 83 -1.44 4.29 5.45
C LEU A 83 -1.20 3.12 6.42
N GLY A 84 -1.25 1.88 5.93
CA GLY A 84 -0.93 0.69 6.73
C GLY A 84 0.48 0.75 7.30
N LEU A 85 1.46 1.17 6.49
CA LEU A 85 2.84 1.36 6.93
C LEU A 85 3.00 2.51 7.93
N VAL A 86 2.28 3.63 7.78
CA VAL A 86 2.30 4.73 8.76
C VAL A 86 1.65 4.31 10.08
N VAL A 87 0.55 3.55 10.04
CA VAL A 87 -0.08 2.97 11.23
C VAL A 87 0.88 1.98 11.91
N ALA A 88 1.62 1.19 11.12
CA ALA A 88 2.68 0.31 11.60
C ALA A 88 3.84 1.07 12.27
N ALA A 89 4.03 2.36 12.01
CA ALA A 89 5.05 3.15 12.70
C ALA A 89 4.66 3.54 14.14
N HIS A 90 3.49 3.16 14.67
CA HIS A 90 3.08 3.54 16.03
C HIS A 90 3.85 2.75 17.11
N ARG A 91 4.24 3.37 18.24
CA ARG A 91 5.01 2.70 19.34
C ARG A 91 4.43 1.40 19.90
N LEU A 92 3.15 1.14 19.66
CA LEU A 92 2.41 -0.03 20.17
C LEU A 92 2.42 -1.20 19.17
N THR A 93 2.93 -0.99 17.96
CA THR A 93 3.17 -2.05 16.98
C THR A 93 4.61 -2.56 17.13
N PRO A 94 4.94 -3.73 16.56
CA PRO A 94 6.31 -4.23 16.58
C PRO A 94 7.31 -3.36 15.80
N LEU A 95 6.87 -2.73 14.70
CA LEU A 95 7.73 -1.92 13.82
C LEU A 95 7.93 -0.48 14.31
N GLY A 96 7.08 0.03 15.21
CA GLY A 96 7.18 1.42 15.68
C GLY A 96 8.06 1.64 16.92
N ARG A 97 8.90 0.67 17.32
CA ARG A 97 9.72 0.76 18.55
C ARG A 97 11.08 0.06 18.43
N GLY A 98 12.08 0.57 19.17
CA GLY A 98 13.42 -0.02 19.24
C GLY A 98 14.01 -0.34 17.85
N ARG A 99 14.55 -1.55 17.68
CA ARG A 99 15.10 -2.01 16.38
C ARG A 99 14.06 -2.07 15.26
N GLY A 100 12.77 -2.18 15.58
CA GLY A 100 11.69 -2.21 14.60
C GLY A 100 11.61 -0.93 13.78
N VAL A 101 11.93 0.22 14.38
CA VAL A 101 11.93 1.52 13.69
C VAL A 101 12.97 1.53 12.58
N VAL A 102 14.17 1.01 12.86
CA VAL A 102 15.26 0.90 11.89
C VAL A 102 14.89 -0.04 10.76
N VAL A 103 14.28 -1.19 11.08
CA VAL A 103 13.80 -2.15 10.08
C VAL A 103 12.71 -1.53 9.20
N GLY A 104 11.76 -0.79 9.78
CA GLY A 104 10.70 -0.10 9.05
C GLY A 104 11.25 1.02 8.15
N MET A 105 12.16 1.84 8.66
CA MET A 105 12.80 2.93 7.93
C MET A 105 13.61 2.41 6.74
N LEU A 106 14.58 1.51 7.00
CA LEU A 106 15.43 0.94 5.95
C LEU A 106 14.61 0.11 4.97
N GLY A 107 13.61 -0.63 5.44
CA GLY A 107 12.69 -1.38 4.60
C GLY A 107 11.97 -0.47 3.61
N CYS A 108 11.38 0.63 4.07
CA CYS A 108 10.68 1.57 3.18
C CYS A 108 11.63 2.25 2.20
N PHE A 109 12.84 2.66 2.63
CA PHE A 109 13.82 3.28 1.74
C PHE A 109 14.36 2.32 0.69
N LEU A 110 14.70 1.09 1.07
CA LEU A 110 15.18 0.08 0.13
C LEU A 110 14.09 -0.32 -0.85
N VAL A 111 12.85 -0.50 -0.39
CA VAL A 111 11.71 -0.78 -1.28
C VAL A 111 11.47 0.36 -2.25
N GLY A 112 11.48 1.62 -1.78
CA GLY A 112 11.32 2.79 -2.65
C GLY A 112 12.45 2.94 -3.67
N LEU A 113 13.70 2.71 -3.25
CA LEU A 113 14.86 2.74 -4.14
C LEU A 113 14.78 1.63 -5.20
N VAL A 114 14.55 0.39 -4.77
CA VAL A 114 14.40 -0.75 -5.68
C VAL A 114 13.25 -0.52 -6.66
N TRP A 115 12.13 0.06 -6.21
CA TRP A 115 11.00 0.39 -7.08
C TRP A 115 11.40 1.33 -8.22
N ILE A 116 12.07 2.44 -7.89
CA ILE A 116 12.50 3.43 -8.88
C ILE A 116 13.56 2.82 -9.81
N VAL A 117 14.54 2.10 -9.27
CA VAL A 117 15.58 1.44 -10.07
C VAL A 117 14.95 0.47 -11.07
N VAL A 118 14.05 -0.41 -10.62
CA VAL A 118 13.38 -1.37 -11.50
C VAL A 118 12.55 -0.65 -12.57
N PHE A 119 11.86 0.44 -12.22
CA PHE A 119 11.13 1.25 -13.20
C PHE A 119 12.05 1.83 -14.28
N TYR A 120 13.21 2.37 -13.92
CA TYR A 120 14.16 2.94 -14.88
C TYR A 120 14.81 1.89 -15.80
N PHE A 121 15.13 0.71 -15.27
CA PHE A 121 15.82 -0.32 -16.06
C PHE A 121 14.88 -1.25 -16.85
N ILE A 122 13.69 -1.54 -16.31
CA ILE A 122 12.78 -2.58 -16.83
C ILE A 122 11.40 -1.98 -17.17
N GLY A 123 10.97 -0.95 -16.43
CA GLY A 123 9.62 -0.40 -16.54
C GLY A 123 9.34 0.37 -17.84
N GLN A 124 10.36 1.01 -18.44
CA GLN A 124 10.21 1.75 -19.69
C GLN A 124 10.12 0.81 -20.92
N GLY A 125 8.94 0.21 -21.11
CA GLY A 125 8.63 -0.67 -22.25
C GLY A 125 8.72 -2.17 -21.96
N GLY A 126 9.00 -2.57 -20.72
CA GLY A 126 9.00 -3.98 -20.31
C GLY A 126 7.60 -4.55 -20.02
N PRO A 127 7.50 -5.87 -19.78
CA PRO A 127 6.23 -6.58 -19.61
C PRO A 127 5.60 -6.42 -18.21
N VAL A 128 6.15 -5.57 -17.33
CA VAL A 128 5.66 -5.42 -15.95
C VAL A 128 4.36 -4.59 -15.97
N PRO A 129 3.17 -5.20 -15.77
CA PRO A 129 1.90 -4.52 -16.06
C PRO A 129 1.72 -3.26 -15.22
N VAL A 130 1.88 -3.38 -13.90
CA VAL A 130 1.73 -2.27 -12.94
C VAL A 130 2.68 -1.12 -13.27
N MET A 131 3.96 -1.39 -13.53
CA MET A 131 4.93 -0.32 -13.81
C MET A 131 4.70 0.33 -15.16
N LYS A 132 4.28 -0.41 -16.18
CA LYS A 132 3.92 0.16 -17.49
C LYS A 132 2.74 1.13 -17.36
N ASP A 133 1.74 0.76 -16.57
CA ASP A 133 0.49 1.51 -16.49
C ASP A 133 0.60 2.77 -15.63
N LEU A 134 1.45 2.73 -14.59
CA LEU A 134 1.77 3.90 -13.80
C LEU A 134 2.61 4.92 -14.56
N ASP A 135 3.41 4.51 -15.54
CA ASP A 135 4.28 5.39 -16.33
C ASP A 135 5.06 6.38 -15.42
N GLN A 136 4.91 7.71 -15.58
CA GLN A 136 5.61 8.69 -14.75
C GLN A 136 5.22 8.64 -13.25
N TYR A 137 4.04 8.09 -12.91
CA TYR A 137 3.59 7.96 -11.52
C TYR A 137 4.40 6.93 -10.71
N ASN A 138 5.23 6.09 -11.34
CA ASN A 138 6.16 5.22 -10.62
C ASN A 138 7.14 6.00 -9.75
N LEU A 139 7.56 7.19 -10.21
CA LEU A 139 8.42 8.08 -9.42
C LEU A 139 7.70 8.56 -8.15
N LEU A 140 6.41 8.87 -8.26
CA LEU A 140 5.60 9.30 -7.13
C LEU A 140 5.44 8.18 -6.09
N VAL A 141 5.27 6.93 -6.54
CA VAL A 141 5.22 5.76 -5.63
C VAL A 141 6.54 5.61 -4.86
N GLY A 142 7.68 5.71 -5.56
CA GLY A 142 9.00 5.65 -4.92
C GLY A 142 9.21 6.77 -3.89
N ILE A 143 8.83 8.01 -4.22
CA ILE A 143 8.85 9.14 -3.28
C ILE A 143 7.90 8.88 -2.11
N GLY A 144 6.73 8.28 -2.35
CA GLY A 144 5.78 7.87 -1.31
C GLY A 144 6.39 6.91 -0.30
N PHE A 145 7.12 5.89 -0.75
CA PHE A 145 7.87 5.00 0.14
C PHE A 145 8.93 5.74 0.94
N MET A 146 9.62 6.72 0.34
CA MET A 146 10.57 7.55 1.09
C MET A 146 9.86 8.41 2.14
N ALA A 147 8.74 9.04 1.81
CA ALA A 147 7.95 9.81 2.78
C ALA A 147 7.52 8.95 3.98
N VAL A 148 7.04 7.72 3.73
CA VAL A 148 6.72 6.76 4.79
C VAL A 148 7.96 6.39 5.61
N GLY A 149 9.11 6.12 4.97
CA GLY A 149 10.36 5.84 5.66
C GLY A 149 10.77 6.95 6.63
N PHE A 150 10.58 8.22 6.26
CA PHE A 150 10.80 9.35 7.16
C PHE A 150 9.87 9.36 8.37
N THR A 151 8.64 8.85 8.25
CA THR A 151 7.73 8.73 9.43
C THR A 151 8.24 7.73 10.48
N TYR A 152 9.05 6.75 10.08
CA TYR A 152 9.78 5.90 11.01
C TYR A 152 11.00 6.63 11.58
N ALA A 153 11.72 7.37 10.73
CA ALA A 153 12.91 8.13 11.12
C ALA A 153 12.65 9.23 12.16
N THR A 154 11.40 9.62 12.42
CA THR A 154 11.06 10.59 13.48
C THR A 154 10.74 9.95 14.84
N LYS A 155 10.72 8.62 14.92
CA LYS A 155 10.23 7.88 16.10
C LYS A 155 11.33 7.13 16.86
N TRP A 156 12.54 7.68 16.85
CA TRP A 156 13.65 7.16 17.66
C TRP A 156 13.36 7.39 19.14
N GLU A 157 12.82 6.35 19.79
CA GLU A 157 12.78 6.14 21.25
C GLU A 157 13.11 4.68 21.57
#